data_AF-A0A7V9V7F8-F1
#
_entry.id   AF-A0A7V9V7F8-F1
#
_cell.length_a   1.000
_cell.length_b   1.000
_cell.length_c   1.000
_cell.angle_alpha   90.00
_cell.angle_beta   90.00
_cell.angle_gamma   90.00
#
_symmetry.space_group_name_H-M   'P 1'
#
loop_
_entity.id
_entity.type
_entity.pdbx_description
1 polymer ?
#
loop_
_entity_poly.entity_id
_entity_poly.type
_entity_poly.pdbx_seq_one_letter_code
_entity_poly.pdbx_strand_id
1 'polypeptide(L)'
;LEETASGLDIIREAYSRERKTTDRKFVIRLTNGRLEVVPFGRNRTIYVLDDEALGRSFQTQGKEHPVTVIEGHAKVGKGKAAKKIKHTEFRRRAVRRLGYVAREKDYGRVKTRAALRRLCRRDLAEELRVTRTGSFSFPGIPFLRRGDAMRVVTPEPGWSGREREVSRNRSFCFVTAATHTVSGGEYVTSVEVNQKDPYQADEARLDKLARERARKARKDKKEEAA
;
A
#
# COMPACT_ATOMS: atom_id res chain seq x y z
N LEU A 1 24.21 11.01 -27.90
CA LEU A 1 23.55 9.68 -27.95
C LEU A 1 22.21 9.86 -27.26
N GLU A 2 21.18 10.15 -28.04
CA GLU A 2 19.81 10.16 -27.53
C GLU A 2 19.51 8.74 -27.06
N GLU A 3 19.26 8.56 -25.76
CA GLU A 3 18.75 7.30 -25.24
C GLU A 3 17.40 7.04 -25.90
N THR A 4 17.40 6.26 -26.98
CA THR A 4 16.19 5.70 -27.57
C THR A 4 15.50 4.87 -26.50
N ALA A 5 14.48 5.47 -25.86
CA ALA A 5 13.68 4.81 -24.84
C ALA A 5 13.24 3.45 -25.37
N SER A 6 13.57 2.39 -24.63
CA SER A 6 13.21 1.03 -25.02
C SER A 6 11.69 0.94 -25.17
N GLY A 7 11.19 0.14 -26.12
CA GLY A 7 9.75 -0.08 -26.26
C GLY A 7 9.09 -0.53 -24.95
N LEU A 8 9.86 -1.17 -24.07
CA LEU A 8 9.44 -1.54 -22.71
C LEU A 8 9.26 -0.33 -21.79
N ASP A 9 10.10 0.69 -21.91
CA ASP A 9 10.00 1.93 -21.12
C ASP A 9 8.76 2.73 -21.50
N ILE A 10 8.43 2.79 -22.79
CA ILE A 10 7.21 3.42 -23.29
C ILE A 10 5.97 2.72 -22.72
N ILE A 11 5.94 1.39 -22.76
CA ILE A 11 4.85 0.58 -22.19
C ILE A 11 4.76 0.81 -20.68
N ARG A 12 5.90 0.77 -19.98
CA ARG A 12 5.96 1.00 -18.53
C ARG A 12 5.45 2.39 -18.17
N GLU A 13 5.81 3.42 -18.93
CA GLU A 13 5.37 4.78 -18.70
C GLU A 13 3.87 4.95 -18.99
N ALA A 14 3.38 4.43 -20.12
CA ALA A 14 1.97 4.47 -20.49
C ALA A 14 1.08 3.84 -19.41
N TYR A 15 1.42 2.64 -18.94
CA TYR A 15 0.65 1.97 -17.88
C TYR A 15 0.89 2.60 -16.50
N SER A 16 2.03 3.26 -16.26
CA SER A 16 2.24 4.06 -15.04
C SER A 16 1.36 5.31 -15.04
N ARG A 17 1.18 5.97 -16.19
CA ARG A 17 0.25 7.09 -16.37
C ARG A 17 -1.20 6.61 -16.25
N GLU A 18 -1.56 5.51 -16.90
CA GLU A 18 -2.89 4.91 -16.77
C GLU A 18 -3.20 4.54 -15.31
N ARG A 19 -2.23 3.99 -14.57
CA ARG A 19 -2.35 3.74 -13.14
C ARG A 19 -2.58 5.03 -12.34
N LYS A 20 -1.89 6.13 -12.65
CA LYS A 20 -2.12 7.41 -11.96
C LYS A 20 -3.54 7.96 -12.22
N THR A 21 -4.09 7.71 -13.41
CA THR A 21 -5.40 8.25 -13.84
C THR A 21 -6.58 7.35 -13.43
N THR A 22 -6.44 6.04 -13.58
CA THR A 22 -7.51 5.05 -13.41
C THR A 22 -7.37 4.20 -12.14
N ASP A 23 -6.19 4.27 -11.48
CA ASP A 23 -5.77 3.39 -10.38
C ASP A 23 -5.79 1.89 -10.70
N ARG A 24 -5.97 1.52 -11.99
CA ARG A 24 -5.84 0.14 -12.45
C ARG A 24 -4.38 -0.27 -12.40
N LYS A 25 -4.12 -1.44 -11.82
CA LYS A 25 -2.80 -2.04 -11.73
C LYS A 25 -2.69 -3.11 -12.80
N PHE A 26 -1.54 -3.16 -13.47
CA PHE A 26 -1.25 -4.13 -14.51
C PHE A 26 0.07 -4.83 -14.19
N VAL A 27 0.15 -6.10 -14.58
CA VAL A 27 1.42 -6.85 -14.65
C VAL A 27 1.82 -6.90 -16.12
N ILE A 28 3.02 -6.40 -16.41
CA ILE A 28 3.68 -6.61 -17.69
C ILE A 28 4.54 -7.85 -17.51
N ARG A 29 4.35 -8.89 -18.34
CA ARG A 29 5.11 -10.13 -18.29
C ARG A 29 5.49 -10.61 -19.68
N LEU A 30 6.59 -11.35 -19.77
CA LEU A 30 6.93 -12.10 -20.97
C LEU A 30 6.46 -13.55 -20.78
N THR A 31 5.67 -14.08 -21.72
CA THR A 31 5.20 -15.46 -21.69
C THR A 31 5.34 -16.03 -23.09
N ASN A 32 6.10 -17.13 -23.23
CA ASN A 32 6.41 -17.76 -24.51
C ASN A 32 6.94 -16.77 -25.58
N GLY A 33 7.85 -15.87 -25.16
CA GLY A 33 8.42 -14.84 -26.05
C GLY A 33 7.48 -13.68 -26.40
N ARG A 34 6.26 -13.65 -25.86
CA ARG A 34 5.28 -12.58 -26.10
C ARG A 34 5.14 -11.69 -24.87
N LEU A 35 5.09 -10.38 -25.08
CA LEU A 35 4.82 -9.42 -24.01
C LEU A 35 3.31 -9.33 -23.78
N GLU A 36 2.88 -9.72 -22.58
CA GLU A 36 1.48 -9.68 -22.15
C GLU A 36 1.31 -8.61 -21.07
N VAL A 37 0.24 -7.81 -21.19
CA VAL A 37 -0.20 -6.89 -20.13
C VAL A 37 -1.52 -7.39 -19.59
N VAL A 38 -1.50 -7.89 -18.36
CA VAL A 38 -2.67 -8.50 -17.72
C VAL A 38 -3.10 -7.64 -16.53
N PRO A 39 -4.41 -7.45 -16.29
CA PRO A 39 -4.87 -6.81 -15.07
C PRO A 39 -4.29 -7.53 -13.85
N PHE A 40 -3.82 -6.75 -12.88
CA PHE A 40 -3.28 -7.26 -11.63
C PHE A 40 -4.40 -7.94 -10.84
N GLY A 41 -4.36 -9.27 -10.77
CA GLY A 41 -5.37 -10.11 -10.12
C GLY A 41 -4.78 -10.95 -8.99
N ARG A 42 -5.56 -11.14 -7.93
CA ARG A 42 -5.12 -11.90 -6.75
C ARG A 42 -5.28 -13.38 -7.02
N ASN A 43 -4.22 -14.15 -6.82
CA ASN A 43 -4.36 -15.59 -6.78
C ASN A 43 -5.18 -15.97 -5.53
N ARG A 44 -6.14 -16.89 -5.68
CA ARG A 44 -6.98 -17.34 -4.55
C ARG A 44 -6.22 -18.23 -3.58
N THR A 45 -5.09 -18.77 -4.01
CA THR A 45 -4.21 -19.59 -3.21
C THR A 45 -3.35 -18.73 -2.28
N ILE A 46 -3.29 -19.12 -1.01
CA ILE A 46 -2.34 -18.58 -0.03
C ILE A 46 -1.24 -19.62 0.12
N TYR A 47 0.00 -19.24 -0.16
CA TYR A 47 1.13 -20.14 0.03
C TYR A 47 1.55 -20.14 1.50
N VAL A 48 1.69 -21.32 2.08
CA VAL A 48 2.24 -21.49 3.42
C VAL A 48 3.68 -21.96 3.25
N LEU A 49 4.60 -21.01 3.27
CA LEU A 49 6.02 -21.24 3.05
C LEU A 49 6.71 -20.99 4.38
N ASP A 50 6.59 -21.96 5.30
CA ASP A 50 7.14 -21.82 6.65
C ASP A 50 8.70 -21.85 6.60
N ASP A 51 9.40 -22.73 7.31
CA ASP A 51 10.87 -22.68 7.39
C ASP A 51 11.64 -23.07 6.10
N GLU A 52 10.97 -23.03 4.95
CA GLU A 52 11.48 -23.40 3.62
C GLU A 52 12.33 -22.31 2.96
N ALA A 53 12.41 -21.11 3.55
CA ALA A 53 13.24 -20.04 3.02
C ALA A 53 14.74 -20.31 3.28
N LEU A 54 15.52 -20.46 2.21
CA LEU A 54 16.98 -20.58 2.17
C LEU A 54 17.68 -19.34 2.71
N GLY A 55 17.09 -18.17 2.47
CA GLY A 55 17.64 -16.88 2.87
C GLY A 55 16.52 -15.91 3.21
N ARG A 56 16.77 -15.05 4.20
CA ARG A 56 15.81 -14.03 4.68
C ARG A 56 16.57 -12.74 4.95
N SER A 57 16.10 -11.63 4.40
CA SER A 57 16.59 -10.30 4.76
C SER A 57 15.40 -9.40 5.07
N PHE A 58 15.56 -8.52 6.05
CA PHE A 58 14.51 -7.61 6.46
C PHE A 58 15.01 -6.19 6.47
N GLN A 59 14.18 -5.27 6.00
CA GLN A 59 14.45 -3.85 6.00
C GLN A 59 13.25 -3.14 6.62
N THR A 60 13.54 -2.35 7.63
CA THR A 60 12.57 -1.48 8.28
C THR A 60 12.92 -0.04 7.92
N GLN A 61 12.13 0.58 7.05
CA GLN A 61 12.31 1.96 6.63
C GLN A 61 11.24 2.87 7.23
N GLY A 62 11.68 3.84 8.04
CA GLY A 62 10.87 4.96 8.48
C GLY A 62 11.21 6.22 7.68
N LYS A 63 10.45 7.29 7.90
CA LYS A 63 10.92 8.62 7.47
C LYS A 63 12.11 9.03 8.31
N GLU A 64 13.10 9.68 7.69
CA GLU A 64 14.32 10.17 8.34
C GLU A 64 14.01 11.16 9.47
N HIS A 65 13.02 12.04 9.25
CA HIS A 65 12.53 12.99 10.24
C HIS A 65 11.01 12.85 10.41
N PRO A 66 10.53 11.90 11.23
CA PRO A 66 9.12 11.66 11.42
C PRO A 66 8.49 12.78 12.25
N VAL A 67 7.44 13.40 11.72
CA VAL A 67 6.66 14.41 12.45
C VAL A 67 5.85 13.73 13.55
N THR A 68 5.98 14.20 14.80
CA THR A 68 5.29 13.63 15.96
C THR A 68 4.05 14.42 16.38
N VAL A 69 3.93 15.67 15.90
CA VAL A 69 2.82 16.58 16.16
C VAL A 69 2.38 17.27 14.88
N ILE A 70 1.09 17.24 14.57
CA ILE A 70 0.52 17.98 13.44
C ILE A 70 -0.48 19.00 13.96
N GLU A 71 -0.24 20.27 13.64
CA GLU A 71 -1.24 21.33 13.80
C GLU A 71 -1.94 21.56 12.46
N GLY A 72 -3.23 21.27 12.44
CA GLY A 72 -4.07 21.44 11.26
C GLY A 72 -4.86 22.74 11.32
N HIS A 73 -4.77 23.53 10.27
CA HIS A 73 -5.62 24.70 10.05
C HIS A 73 -6.64 24.40 8.98
N ALA A 74 -7.86 24.91 9.13
CA ALA A 74 -8.86 24.86 8.07
C ALA A 74 -9.95 25.92 8.23
N LYS A 75 -10.80 26.05 7.20
CA LYS A 75 -12.00 26.89 7.18
C LYS A 75 -13.26 26.02 7.14
N VAL A 76 -14.22 26.31 8.01
CA VAL A 76 -15.56 25.67 8.03
C VAL A 76 -16.62 26.69 7.61
N GLY A 77 -17.49 26.32 6.67
CA GLY A 77 -18.53 27.20 6.12
C GLY A 77 -18.24 27.68 4.70
N LYS A 78 -19.15 28.48 4.13
CA LYS A 78 -19.06 29.02 2.76
C LYS A 78 -18.87 30.55 2.78
N GLY A 79 -18.17 31.06 1.77
CA GLY A 79 -18.03 32.50 1.54
C GLY A 79 -17.25 33.24 2.63
N LYS A 80 -17.60 34.52 2.86
CA LYS A 80 -16.98 35.40 3.86
C LYS A 80 -17.25 34.95 5.31
N ALA A 81 -18.30 34.16 5.54
CA ALA A 81 -18.67 33.62 6.85
C ALA A 81 -17.89 32.35 7.26
N ALA A 82 -16.85 31.97 6.50
CA ALA A 82 -16.07 30.77 6.80
C ALA A 82 -15.21 30.99 8.06
N LYS A 83 -15.47 30.20 9.11
CA LYS A 83 -14.73 30.25 10.37
C LYS A 83 -13.42 29.49 10.27
N LYS A 84 -12.31 30.14 10.64
CA LYS A 84 -11.00 29.47 10.80
C LYS A 84 -11.07 28.57 12.04
N ILE A 85 -10.66 27.31 11.87
CA ILE A 85 -10.55 26.31 12.94
C ILE A 85 -9.12 25.78 12.98
N LYS A 86 -8.66 25.43 14.18
CA LYS A 86 -7.38 24.78 14.41
C LYS A 86 -7.56 23.48 15.22
N HIS A 87 -6.74 22.48 14.93
CA HIS A 87 -6.69 21.23 15.69
C HIS A 87 -5.29 20.63 15.69
N THR A 88 -4.74 20.39 16.88
CA THR A 88 -3.44 19.75 17.07
C THR A 88 -3.64 18.28 17.45
N GLU A 89 -3.07 17.37 16.69
CA GLU A 89 -3.04 15.93 17.01
C GLU A 89 -1.59 15.50 17.29
N PHE A 90 -1.38 14.73 18.35
CA PHE A 90 -0.08 14.18 18.71
C PHE A 90 -0.22 12.79 19.33
N ARG A 91 0.83 11.97 19.22
CA ARG A 91 0.93 10.68 19.90
C ARG A 91 1.96 10.76 21.02
N ARG A 92 1.51 10.75 22.29
CA ARG A 92 2.39 10.83 23.48
C ARG A 92 3.58 9.86 23.44
N ARG A 93 3.35 8.60 23.06
CA ARG A 93 4.42 7.59 22.93
C ARG A 93 5.46 7.95 21.87
N ALA A 94 5.02 8.48 20.73
CA ALA A 94 5.92 8.90 19.66
C ALA A 94 6.73 10.13 20.08
N VAL A 95 6.08 11.13 20.70
CA VAL A 95 6.76 12.33 21.23
C VAL A 95 7.81 11.97 22.29
N ARG A 96 7.50 11.06 23.21
CA ARG A 96 8.46 10.61 24.24
C ARG A 96 9.69 9.91 23.65
N ARG A 97 9.52 9.19 22.54
CA ARG A 97 10.60 8.40 21.92
C ARG A 97 11.42 9.18 20.89
N LEU A 98 10.76 10.03 20.11
CA LEU A 98 11.34 10.69 18.93
C LEU A 98 11.48 12.22 19.10
N GLY A 99 11.04 12.77 20.24
CA GLY A 99 11.04 14.20 20.49
C GLY A 99 9.81 14.92 19.93
N TYR A 100 9.74 16.22 20.22
CA TYR A 100 8.67 17.10 19.77
C TYR A 100 9.04 17.70 18.42
N VAL A 101 8.50 17.12 17.34
CA VAL A 101 8.69 17.59 15.97
C VAL A 101 7.32 17.97 15.44
N ALA A 102 7.06 19.28 15.35
CA ALA A 102 5.77 19.83 14.96
C ALA A 102 5.78 20.27 13.49
N ARG A 103 4.64 20.07 12.82
CA ARG A 103 4.40 20.57 11.47
C ARG A 103 3.01 21.19 11.39
N GLU A 104 2.96 22.41 10.88
CA GLU A 104 1.71 23.06 10.52
C GLU A 104 1.26 22.63 9.12
N LYS A 105 -0.04 22.40 8.95
CA LYS A 105 -0.62 22.03 7.66
C LYS A 105 -1.99 22.67 7.46
N ASP A 106 -2.18 23.37 6.35
CA ASP A 106 -3.49 23.88 5.94
C ASP A 106 -4.25 22.82 5.13
N TYR A 107 -5.44 22.45 5.62
CA TYR A 107 -6.35 21.49 4.97
C TYR A 107 -7.42 22.19 4.12
N GLY A 108 -7.36 23.51 3.98
CA GLY A 108 -8.29 24.29 3.17
C GLY A 108 -9.69 24.31 3.78
N ARG A 109 -10.71 23.89 3.02
CA ARG A 109 -12.10 23.85 3.49
C ARG A 109 -12.50 22.45 3.96
N VAL A 110 -12.99 22.33 5.18
CA VAL A 110 -13.57 21.10 5.73
C VAL A 110 -15.01 21.31 6.18
N LYS A 111 -15.79 20.23 6.10
CA LYS A 111 -17.21 20.25 6.48
C LYS A 111 -17.42 20.44 7.98
N THR A 112 -16.57 19.83 8.81
CA THR A 112 -16.71 19.81 10.27
C THR A 112 -15.35 19.76 10.98
N ARG A 113 -15.32 20.14 12.26
CA ARG A 113 -14.13 19.98 13.12
C ARG A 113 -13.71 18.51 13.28
N ALA A 114 -14.68 17.60 13.30
CA ALA A 114 -14.41 16.15 13.32
C ALA A 114 -13.70 15.68 12.04
N ALA A 115 -14.04 16.25 10.89
CA ALA A 115 -13.33 15.98 9.64
C ALA A 115 -11.87 16.44 9.70
N LEU A 116 -11.60 17.64 10.24
CA LEU A 116 -10.22 18.13 10.46
C LEU A 116 -9.44 17.17 11.35
N ARG A 117 -10.02 16.75 12.49
CA ARG A 117 -9.37 15.79 13.40
C ARG A 117 -9.02 14.47 12.70
N ARG A 118 -9.91 13.95 11.85
CA ARG A 118 -9.65 12.73 11.06
C ARG A 118 -8.49 12.92 10.08
N LEU A 119 -8.41 14.07 9.42
CA LEU A 119 -7.31 14.41 8.51
C LEU A 119 -5.98 14.51 9.27
N CYS A 120 -5.91 15.30 10.34
CA CYS A 120 -4.70 15.40 11.16
C CYS A 120 -4.24 14.04 11.70
N ARG A 121 -5.18 13.21 12.17
CA ARG A 121 -4.88 11.87 12.65
C ARG A 121 -4.34 10.94 11.56
N ARG A 122 -4.92 11.00 10.35
CA ARG A 122 -4.47 10.20 9.21
C ARG A 122 -3.06 10.61 8.81
N ASP A 123 -2.83 11.90 8.64
CA ASP A 123 -1.54 12.42 8.21
C ASP A 123 -0.47 12.14 9.27
N LEU A 124 -0.78 12.26 10.57
CA LEU A 124 0.14 11.89 11.65
C LEU A 124 0.44 10.37 11.64
N ALA A 125 -0.54 9.54 11.31
CA ALA A 125 -0.34 8.11 11.17
C ALA A 125 0.52 7.76 9.94
N GLU A 126 0.45 8.55 8.86
CA GLU A 126 1.31 8.41 7.68
C GLU A 126 2.75 8.89 7.95
N GLU A 127 2.93 9.96 8.71
CA GLU A 127 4.26 10.46 9.12
C GLU A 127 5.00 9.45 10.01
N LEU A 128 4.26 8.81 10.92
CA LEU A 128 4.80 7.79 11.84
C LEU A 128 4.78 6.38 11.24
N ARG A 129 4.38 6.24 9.97
CA ARG A 129 4.29 4.94 9.32
C ARG A 129 5.68 4.41 9.02
N VAL A 130 5.94 3.21 9.51
CA VAL A 130 7.14 2.45 9.17
C VAL A 130 6.75 1.45 8.08
N THR A 131 7.53 1.42 7.00
CA THR A 131 7.38 0.40 5.96
C THR A 131 8.36 -0.72 6.26
N ARG A 132 7.83 -1.94 6.36
CA ARG A 132 8.62 -3.14 6.53
C ARG A 132 8.61 -3.92 5.22
N THR A 133 9.78 -4.15 4.68
CA THR A 133 10.01 -4.97 3.49
C THR A 133 10.90 -6.14 3.87
N GLY A 134 10.60 -7.30 3.30
CA GLY A 134 11.32 -8.53 3.56
C GLY A 134 11.66 -9.17 2.23
N SER A 135 12.83 -9.80 2.15
CA SER A 135 13.22 -10.60 1.00
C SER A 135 13.41 -12.03 1.45
N PHE A 136 12.83 -12.96 0.71
CA PHE A 136 12.92 -14.39 0.97
C PHE A 136 13.42 -15.10 -0.29
N SER A 137 14.21 -16.14 -0.12
CA SER A 137 14.62 -17.02 -1.22
C SER A 137 14.14 -18.45 -0.93
N PHE A 138 13.45 -19.06 -1.89
CA PHE A 138 12.89 -20.41 -1.78
C PHE A 138 13.42 -21.31 -2.91
N PRO A 139 13.64 -22.61 -2.66
CA PRO A 139 13.93 -23.56 -3.71
C PRO A 139 12.64 -23.99 -4.42
N GLY A 140 12.62 -24.00 -5.76
CA GLY A 140 11.65 -24.79 -6.52
C GLY A 140 10.18 -24.31 -6.51
N ILE A 141 9.89 -23.01 -6.35
CA ILE A 141 8.51 -22.49 -6.35
C ILE A 141 8.20 -21.62 -7.59
N PRO A 142 7.93 -22.23 -8.76
CA PRO A 142 7.74 -21.47 -10.00
C PRO A 142 6.40 -20.73 -10.11
N PHE A 143 5.45 -21.05 -9.23
CA PHE A 143 4.10 -20.52 -9.31
C PHE A 143 3.90 -19.23 -8.51
N LEU A 144 4.88 -18.84 -7.71
CA LEU A 144 4.76 -17.70 -6.83
C LEU A 144 5.01 -16.41 -7.59
N ARG A 145 4.03 -15.52 -7.58
CA ARG A 145 4.00 -14.33 -8.43
C ARG A 145 3.75 -13.08 -7.59
N ARG A 146 4.01 -11.93 -8.21
CA ARG A 146 3.65 -10.63 -7.65
C ARG A 146 2.14 -10.57 -7.36
N GLY A 147 1.78 -10.14 -6.14
CA GLY A 147 0.41 -10.02 -5.67
C GLY A 147 -0.11 -11.26 -4.93
N ASP A 148 0.64 -12.35 -4.92
CA ASP A 148 0.30 -13.53 -4.14
C ASP A 148 0.45 -13.23 -2.64
N ALA A 149 -0.38 -13.91 -1.86
CA ALA A 149 -0.28 -13.88 -0.41
C ALA A 149 0.49 -15.11 0.07
N MET A 150 1.39 -14.88 1.01
CA MET A 150 2.17 -15.93 1.64
C MET A 150 2.13 -15.82 3.16
N ARG A 151 2.24 -16.96 3.82
CA ARG A 151 2.53 -17.06 5.25
C ARG A 151 3.94 -17.58 5.39
N VAL A 152 4.80 -16.78 6.04
CA VAL A 152 6.23 -17.07 6.22
C VAL A 152 6.63 -16.91 7.68
N VAL A 153 7.67 -17.62 8.10
CA VAL A 153 8.25 -17.44 9.44
C VAL A 153 9.26 -16.29 9.40
N THR A 154 9.00 -15.26 10.20
CA THR A 154 9.85 -14.06 10.31
C THR A 154 10.31 -13.88 11.75
N PRO A 155 11.60 -14.11 12.06
CA PRO A 155 12.08 -13.95 13.43
C PRO A 155 12.04 -12.49 13.90
N GLU A 156 11.98 -11.52 12.97
CA GLU A 156 12.07 -10.09 13.30
C GLU A 156 10.78 -9.55 13.99
N PRO A 157 10.93 -8.84 15.13
CA PRO A 157 9.80 -8.30 15.88
C PRO A 157 8.97 -7.29 15.08
N GLY A 158 7.64 -7.42 15.20
CA GLY A 158 6.67 -6.58 14.51
C GLY A 158 6.24 -7.10 13.13
N TRP A 159 6.85 -8.17 12.63
CA TRP A 159 6.31 -8.89 11.49
C TRP A 159 5.10 -9.77 11.87
N SER A 160 5.09 -10.30 13.09
CA SER A 160 3.98 -11.10 13.61
C SER A 160 2.75 -10.23 13.93
N GLY A 161 1.57 -10.66 13.48
CA GLY A 161 0.31 -9.92 13.66
C GLY A 161 -0.20 -9.85 15.10
N ARG A 162 0.45 -10.53 16.06
CA ARG A 162 0.12 -10.52 17.49
C ARG A 162 1.41 -10.66 18.32
N GLU A 163 1.71 -9.63 19.12
CA GLU A 163 2.89 -9.50 20.01
C GLU A 163 3.04 -10.59 21.11
N ARG A 164 2.22 -11.65 21.15
CA ARG A 164 2.13 -12.55 22.32
C ARG A 164 2.45 -14.03 22.11
N GLU A 165 2.73 -14.49 20.89
CA GLU A 165 3.19 -15.87 20.67
C GLU A 165 4.56 -15.86 19.99
N VAL A 166 5.60 -15.95 20.82
CA VAL A 166 7.01 -16.06 20.43
C VAL A 166 7.28 -17.39 19.71
N SER A 167 6.41 -18.41 19.86
CA SER A 167 6.73 -19.79 19.53
C SER A 167 6.84 -20.08 18.03
N ARG A 168 6.20 -19.31 17.14
CA ARG A 168 6.46 -19.31 15.69
C ARG A 168 6.01 -17.97 15.13
N ASN A 169 6.89 -16.97 15.05
CA ASN A 169 6.58 -15.66 14.46
C ASN A 169 6.17 -15.78 12.98
N ARG A 170 4.95 -16.24 12.74
CA ARG A 170 4.36 -16.40 11.41
C ARG A 170 3.72 -15.08 11.01
N SER A 171 4.08 -14.64 9.82
CA SER A 171 3.66 -13.36 9.29
C SER A 171 2.95 -13.56 7.98
N PHE A 172 1.83 -12.86 7.84
CA PHE A 172 1.10 -12.80 6.59
C PHE A 172 1.69 -11.66 5.76
N CYS A 173 2.17 -12.00 4.57
CA CYS A 173 2.89 -11.06 3.71
C CYS A 173 2.39 -11.20 2.27
N PHE A 174 2.57 -10.13 1.51
CA PHE A 174 2.15 -10.03 0.12
C PHE A 174 3.37 -9.81 -0.75
N VAL A 175 3.46 -10.57 -1.84
CA VAL A 175 4.57 -10.50 -2.78
C VAL A 175 4.52 -9.20 -3.56
N THR A 176 5.53 -8.37 -3.40
CA THR A 176 5.70 -7.12 -4.15
C THR A 176 6.51 -7.31 -5.43
N ALA A 177 7.46 -8.25 -5.41
CA ALA A 177 8.23 -8.68 -6.57
C ALA A 177 8.61 -10.16 -6.42
N ALA A 178 8.70 -10.88 -7.53
CA ALA A 178 9.16 -12.26 -7.58
C ALA A 178 10.13 -12.40 -8.75
N THR A 179 11.28 -12.99 -8.48
CA THR A 179 12.35 -13.25 -9.44
C THR A 179 12.64 -14.74 -9.40
N HIS A 180 12.64 -15.37 -10.57
CA HIS A 180 12.95 -16.77 -10.72
C HIS A 180 14.27 -16.90 -11.47
N THR A 181 15.22 -17.60 -10.88
CA THR A 181 16.54 -17.82 -11.46
C THR A 181 16.81 -19.31 -11.56
N VAL A 182 17.44 -19.71 -12.67
CA VAL A 182 17.98 -21.05 -12.87
C VAL A 182 19.48 -20.91 -12.96
N SER A 183 20.21 -21.49 -12.00
CA SER A 183 21.67 -21.47 -11.96
C SER A 183 22.18 -22.82 -11.50
N GLY A 184 23.17 -23.38 -12.19
CA GLY A 184 23.78 -24.65 -11.78
C GLY A 184 22.83 -25.85 -11.72
N GLY A 185 21.70 -25.81 -12.42
CA GLY A 185 20.65 -26.85 -12.35
C GLY A 185 19.64 -26.66 -11.22
N GLU A 186 19.82 -25.66 -10.37
CA GLU A 186 18.89 -25.34 -9.29
C GLU A 186 17.94 -24.21 -9.70
N TYR A 187 16.66 -24.37 -9.33
CA TYR A 187 15.64 -23.34 -9.51
C TYR A 187 15.42 -22.61 -8.19
N VAL A 188 15.73 -21.30 -8.15
CA VAL A 188 15.56 -20.46 -6.97
C VAL A 188 14.53 -19.38 -7.26
N THR A 189 13.66 -19.14 -6.28
CA THR A 189 12.65 -18.09 -6.33
C THR A 189 12.92 -17.09 -5.22
N SER A 190 13.37 -15.90 -5.60
CA SER A 190 13.58 -14.77 -4.70
C SER A 190 12.39 -13.83 -4.75
N VAL A 191 11.86 -13.48 -3.59
CA VAL A 191 10.63 -12.71 -3.47
C VAL A 191 10.85 -11.56 -2.52
N GLU A 192 10.38 -10.39 -2.92
CA GLU A 192 10.22 -9.25 -2.03
C GLU A 192 8.78 -9.21 -1.54
N VAL A 193 8.59 -8.93 -0.26
CA VAL A 193 7.28 -8.95 0.38
C VAL A 193 7.06 -7.74 1.26
N ASN A 194 5.79 -7.42 1.46
CA ASN A 194 5.32 -6.39 2.38
C ASN A 194 4.12 -6.92 3.19
N GLN A 195 3.96 -6.51 4.45
CA GLN A 195 2.79 -6.86 5.25
C GLN A 195 1.51 -6.18 4.74
N LYS A 196 1.63 -5.03 4.07
CA LYS A 196 0.47 -4.29 3.57
C LYS A 196 -0.08 -4.97 2.34
N ASP A 197 -1.38 -5.28 2.39
CA ASP A 197 -2.09 -5.79 1.22
C ASP A 197 -2.05 -4.75 0.09
N PRO A 198 -1.47 -5.06 -1.08
CA PRO A 198 -1.53 -4.17 -2.23
C PRO A 198 -2.98 -3.94 -2.73
N TYR A 199 -3.94 -4.80 -2.37
CA TYR A 199 -5.37 -4.69 -2.69
C TYR A 199 -6.17 -3.88 -1.67
N GLN A 200 -5.69 -3.60 -0.45
CA GLN A 200 -6.46 -2.77 0.50
C GLN A 200 -6.70 -1.34 -0.02
N ALA A 201 -5.87 -0.84 -0.92
CA ALA A 201 -6.12 0.42 -1.60
C ALA A 201 -7.37 0.37 -2.50
N ASP A 202 -7.75 -0.80 -3.01
CA ASP A 202 -8.93 -1.01 -3.85
C ASP A 202 -10.25 -1.01 -3.06
N GLU A 203 -10.25 -1.27 -1.75
CA GLU A 203 -11.49 -1.25 -0.94
C GLU A 203 -12.17 0.12 -1.00
N ALA A 204 -11.40 1.21 -0.89
CA ALA A 204 -11.93 2.57 -1.02
C ALA A 204 -12.54 2.85 -2.41
N ARG A 205 -12.01 2.20 -3.47
CA ARG A 205 -12.56 2.27 -4.84
C ARG A 205 -13.82 1.42 -4.97
N LEU A 206 -13.84 0.20 -4.43
CA LEU A 206 -15.04 -0.64 -4.40
C LEU A 206 -16.18 0.06 -3.67
N ASP A 207 -15.87 0.73 -2.55
CA ASP A 207 -16.80 1.55 -1.80
C ASP A 207 -17.30 2.76 -2.61
N LYS A 208 -16.39 3.45 -3.31
CA LYS A 208 -16.75 4.59 -4.18
C LYS A 208 -17.62 4.15 -5.35
N LEU A 209 -17.26 3.07 -6.04
CA LEU A 209 -18.01 2.49 -7.16
C LEU A 209 -19.37 1.96 -6.70
N ALA A 210 -19.45 1.33 -5.52
CA ALA A 210 -20.71 0.91 -4.93
C ALA A 210 -21.62 2.11 -4.65
N ARG A 211 -21.07 3.22 -4.12
CA ARG A 211 -21.82 4.46 -3.90
C ARG A 211 -22.26 5.12 -5.21
N GLU A 212 -21.41 5.12 -6.23
CA GLU A 212 -21.74 5.67 -7.55
C GLU A 212 -22.83 4.83 -8.25
N ARG A 213 -22.73 3.49 -8.20
CA ARG A 213 -23.78 2.59 -8.68
C ARG A 213 -25.10 2.79 -7.93
N ALA A 214 -25.06 2.89 -6.59
CA ALA A 214 -26.24 3.16 -5.79
C ALA A 214 -26.87 4.53 -6.10
N ARG A 215 -26.06 5.55 -6.41
CA ARG A 215 -26.55 6.86 -6.86
C ARG A 215 -27.19 6.81 -8.24
N LYS A 216 -26.57 6.09 -9.18
CA LYS A 216 -27.09 5.93 -10.54
C LYS A 216 -28.42 5.17 -10.52
N ALA A 217 -28.49 4.03 -9.83
CA ALA A 217 -29.72 3.27 -9.65
C ALA A 217 -30.87 4.09 -8.99
N ARG A 218 -30.55 5.04 -8.10
CA ARG A 218 -31.55 5.97 -7.53
C ARG A 218 -32.02 7.04 -8.50
N LYS A 219 -31.17 7.48 -9.43
CA LYS A 219 -31.56 8.41 -10.50
C LYS A 219 -32.43 7.71 -11.52
N ASP A 220 -31.99 6.55 -11.98
CA ASP A 220 -32.69 5.76 -12.99
C ASP A 220 -34.12 5.40 -12.50
N LYS A 221 -34.25 4.95 -11.23
CA LYS A 221 -35.58 4.73 -10.60
C LYS A 221 -36.45 5.98 -10.48
N LYS A 222 -35.84 7.16 -10.38
CA LYS A 222 -36.58 8.43 -10.26
C LYS A 222 -37.03 8.94 -11.63
N GLU A 223 -36.30 8.60 -12.69
CA GLU A 223 -36.64 8.89 -14.08
C GLU A 223 -37.70 7.90 -14.61
N GLU A 224 -37.69 6.63 -14.17
CA GLU A 224 -38.77 5.66 -14.50
C GLU A 224 -40.09 5.96 -13.77
N ALA A 225 -40.05 6.67 -12.65
CA ALA A 225 -41.23 7.01 -11.85
C ALA A 225 -41.81 8.41 -12.16
N ALA A 226 -41.18 9.16 -13.07
CA ALA A 226 -41.59 10.49 -13.52
C ALA A 226 -42.16 10.42 -14.94
#